data_AF-A0A924M6X3-F1
#
_entry.id   AF-A0A924M6X3-F1
#
_cell.length_a   1.000
_cell.length_b   1.000
_cell.length_c   1.000
_cell.angle_alpha   90.00
_cell.angle_beta   90.00
_cell.angle_gamma   90.00
#
_symmetry.space_group_name_H-M   'P 1'
#
loop_
_entity.id
_entity.type
_entity.pdbx_description
1 polymer ?
#
loop_
_entity_poly.entity_id
_entity_poly.type
_entity_poly.pdbx_seq_one_letter_code
_entity_poly.pdbx_strand_id
1 'polypeptide(L)'
;MSAVVNSLFYIAVKTARLETSLSFYRCVLGLKEVARPDFGYPGAWLACSGLSGGGIVHLCAGGPLLGADWLVQAGSAAIDHISLACIGFHAFCARFTEHGLPWREFLVPGTTL
;
A
#
# COMPACT_ATOMS: atom_id res chain seq x y z
N MET A 1 23.25 -10.92 2.41
CA MET A 1 23.07 -9.46 2.64
C MET A 1 22.30 -9.27 3.95
N SER A 2 22.59 -8.21 4.72
CA SER A 2 21.86 -7.91 5.96
C SER A 2 20.44 -7.43 5.68
N ALA A 3 19.49 -7.71 6.59
CA ALA A 3 18.12 -7.21 6.52
C ALA A 3 18.05 -5.77 7.08
N VAL A 4 17.69 -4.83 6.20
CA VAL A 4 17.68 -3.38 6.48
C VAL A 4 16.36 -2.76 6.01
N VAL A 5 15.81 -1.88 6.85
CA VAL A 5 14.68 -1.01 6.52
C VAL A 5 15.23 0.34 6.08
N ASN A 6 14.81 0.84 4.92
CA ASN A 6 15.32 2.09 4.36
C ASN A 6 14.37 3.27 4.62
N SER A 7 13.08 3.10 4.33
CA SER A 7 12.10 4.19 4.43
C SER A 7 10.68 3.67 4.56
N LEU A 8 9.77 4.56 4.95
CA LEU A 8 8.34 4.39 4.64
C LEU A 8 8.18 4.40 3.11
N PHE A 9 7.41 3.45 2.58
CA PHE A 9 7.17 3.33 1.15
C PHE A 9 5.81 3.90 0.76
N TYR A 10 4.72 3.35 1.29
CA TYR A 10 3.38 3.87 1.09
C TYR A 10 2.46 3.58 2.27
N ILE A 11 1.33 4.28 2.30
CA ILE A 11 0.18 3.96 3.16
C ILE A 11 -0.97 3.43 2.29
N ALA A 12 -1.58 2.33 2.70
CA ALA A 12 -2.78 1.80 2.07
C ALA A 12 -4.01 2.30 2.83
N VAL A 13 -4.96 2.88 2.09
CA VAL A 13 -6.18 3.48 2.65
C VAL A 13 -7.39 2.88 1.96
N LYS A 14 -8.30 2.32 2.75
CA LYS A 14 -9.59 1.83 2.28
C LYS A 14 -10.55 2.98 2.02
N THR A 15 -11.31 2.88 0.94
CA THR A 15 -12.35 3.86 0.63
C THR A 15 -13.56 3.17 0.00
N ALA A 16 -14.75 3.56 0.46
CA ALA A 16 -16.02 3.18 -0.18
C ALA A 16 -16.39 4.15 -1.32
N ARG A 17 -15.65 5.26 -1.47
CA ARG A 17 -15.96 6.34 -2.41
C ARG A 17 -14.69 6.75 -3.16
N LEU A 18 -14.21 5.86 -4.03
CA LEU A 18 -12.94 6.02 -4.74
C LEU A 18 -12.83 7.38 -5.44
N GLU A 19 -13.82 7.76 -6.24
CA GLU A 19 -13.82 9.03 -6.98
C GLU A 19 -13.77 10.26 -6.05
N THR A 20 -14.52 10.24 -4.95
CA THR A 20 -14.47 11.36 -4.00
C THR A 20 -13.12 11.43 -3.27
N SER A 21 -12.56 10.28 -2.89
CA SER A 21 -11.21 10.23 -2.31
C SER A 21 -10.17 10.73 -3.30
N LEU A 22 -10.21 10.28 -4.56
CA LEU A 22 -9.33 10.75 -5.62
C LEU A 22 -9.42 12.26 -5.82
N SER A 23 -10.63 12.81 -5.87
CA SER A 23 -10.85 14.25 -5.98
C SER A 23 -10.20 15.01 -4.81
N PHE A 24 -10.34 14.52 -3.57
CA PHE A 24 -9.67 15.13 -2.42
C PHE A 24 -8.14 15.09 -2.57
N TYR A 25 -7.56 13.92 -2.82
CA TYR A 25 -6.10 13.79 -2.89
C TYR A 25 -5.50 14.56 -4.08
N ARG A 26 -6.19 14.61 -5.22
CA ARG A 26 -5.71 15.29 -6.42
C ARG A 26 -5.96 16.79 -6.40
N CYS A 27 -7.19 17.20 -6.10
CA CYS A 27 -7.62 18.60 -6.24
C CYS A 27 -7.37 19.42 -4.99
N VAL A 28 -7.44 18.82 -3.79
CA VAL A 28 -7.21 19.53 -2.52
C VAL A 28 -5.76 19.39 -2.07
N LEU A 29 -5.21 18.16 -2.06
CA LEU A 29 -3.84 17.92 -1.62
C LEU A 29 -2.79 18.02 -2.75
N GLY A 30 -3.20 18.07 -4.01
CA GLY A 30 -2.29 18.23 -5.14
C GLY A 30 -1.44 17.00 -5.48
N LEU A 31 -1.83 15.80 -5.04
CA LEU A 31 -1.18 14.56 -5.45
C LEU A 31 -1.53 14.21 -6.90
N LYS A 32 -0.64 13.47 -7.56
CA LYS A 32 -0.88 12.96 -8.91
C LYS A 32 -1.13 11.46 -8.88
N GLU A 33 -2.05 10.99 -9.70
CA GLU A 33 -2.24 9.57 -9.94
C GLU A 33 -1.06 9.02 -10.77
N VAL A 34 -0.60 7.82 -10.42
CA VAL A 34 0.49 7.11 -11.10
C VAL A 34 0.06 5.68 -11.42
N ALA A 35 0.81 5.02 -12.30
CA ALA A 35 0.55 3.64 -12.68
C ALA A 35 0.42 2.74 -11.45
N ARG A 36 -0.64 1.92 -11.44
CA ARG A 36 -0.96 0.97 -10.38
C ARG A 36 -1.02 -0.43 -10.99
N PRO A 37 -0.34 -1.44 -10.40
CA PRO A 37 -0.52 -2.84 -10.78
C PRO A 37 -1.98 -3.28 -10.69
N ASP A 38 -2.37 -4.28 -11.47
CA ASP A 38 -3.69 -4.87 -11.33
C ASP A 38 -3.73 -5.83 -10.13
N PHE A 39 -4.42 -5.42 -9.08
CA PHE A 39 -4.64 -6.23 -7.88
C PHE A 39 -5.98 -6.98 -7.90
N GLY A 40 -6.75 -6.91 -8.98
CA GLY A 40 -8.07 -7.53 -9.10
C GLY A 40 -9.19 -6.81 -8.35
N TYR A 41 -8.96 -5.56 -7.91
CA TYR A 41 -9.97 -4.70 -7.32
C TYR A 41 -9.74 -3.21 -7.64
N PRO A 42 -10.81 -2.38 -7.66
CA PRO A 42 -10.71 -0.95 -7.93
C PRO A 42 -9.81 -0.21 -6.93
N GLY A 43 -9.09 0.79 -7.41
CA GLY A 43 -8.17 1.54 -6.57
C GLY A 43 -7.21 2.40 -7.38
N ALA A 44 -6.40 3.18 -6.68
CA ALA A 44 -5.47 4.12 -7.29
C ALA A 44 -4.16 4.22 -6.52
N TRP A 45 -3.08 4.60 -7.21
CA TRP A 45 -1.81 4.97 -6.60
C TRP A 45 -1.57 6.47 -6.80
N LEU A 46 -1.17 7.15 -5.73
CA LEU A 46 -0.98 8.59 -5.72
C LEU A 46 0.44 8.93 -5.26
N ALA A 47 1.11 9.81 -5.99
CA ALA A 47 2.46 10.27 -5.72
C ALA A 47 2.51 11.80 -5.54
N CYS A 48 3.60 12.29 -4.95
CA CYS A 48 3.88 13.73 -4.88
C CYS A 48 4.08 14.30 -6.29
N SER A 49 3.44 15.43 -6.59
CA SER A 49 3.51 16.03 -7.93
C SER A 49 4.92 16.53 -8.30
N GLY A 50 5.63 17.15 -7.35
CA GLY A 50 6.93 17.79 -7.58
C GLY A 50 8.18 16.98 -7.25
N LEU A 51 8.04 15.71 -6.83
CA LEU A 51 9.17 14.85 -6.51
C LEU A 51 9.21 13.65 -7.46
N SER A 52 10.41 13.23 -7.86
CA SER A 52 10.61 11.92 -8.45
C SER A 52 10.43 10.86 -7.35
N GLY A 53 9.56 9.89 -7.59
CA GLY A 53 9.24 8.87 -6.59
C GLY A 53 8.05 8.00 -6.99
N GLY A 54 7.84 6.93 -6.23
CA GLY A 54 6.71 6.02 -6.40
C GLY A 54 5.41 6.54 -5.76
N GLY A 55 4.33 5.77 -5.91
CA GLY A 55 3.08 6.04 -5.20
C GLY A 55 3.27 5.93 -3.69
N ILE A 56 2.87 6.97 -2.95
CA ILE A 56 2.96 7.05 -1.48
C ILE A 56 1.62 6.79 -0.79
N VAL A 57 0.50 6.91 -1.53
CA VAL A 57 -0.83 6.54 -1.05
C VAL A 57 -1.44 5.55 -2.03
N HIS A 58 -1.82 4.38 -1.52
CA HIS A 58 -2.58 3.37 -2.26
C HIS A 58 -4.03 3.39 -1.78
N LEU A 59 -4.94 3.88 -2.62
CA LEU A 59 -6.37 3.79 -2.38
C LEU A 59 -6.90 2.40 -2.78
N CYS A 60 -7.54 1.73 -1.84
CA CYS A 60 -8.14 0.41 -2.03
C CYS A 60 -9.66 0.53 -1.93
N ALA A 61 -10.36 0.30 -3.04
CA ALA A 61 -11.81 0.39 -3.11
C ALA A 61 -12.40 -0.95 -3.55
N GLY A 62 -12.73 -1.81 -2.58
CA GLY A 62 -13.30 -3.13 -2.87
C GLY A 62 -12.36 -4.30 -2.60
N GLY A 63 -12.85 -5.49 -2.95
CA GLY A 63 -12.11 -6.74 -2.86
C GLY A 63 -11.93 -7.25 -1.42
N PRO A 64 -11.00 -8.21 -1.23
CA PRO A 64 -10.75 -8.87 0.06
C PRO A 64 -10.38 -7.90 1.19
N LEU A 65 -9.95 -6.68 0.86
CA LEU A 65 -9.52 -5.67 1.82
C LEU A 65 -10.69 -5.02 2.59
N LEU A 66 -11.93 -5.12 2.10
CA LEU A 66 -13.10 -4.57 2.80
C LEU A 66 -13.54 -5.38 4.03
N GLY A 67 -12.91 -6.53 4.29
CA GLY A 67 -13.31 -7.42 5.38
C GLY A 67 -14.67 -8.10 5.13
N ALA A 68 -15.07 -8.97 6.07
CA ALA A 68 -16.29 -9.77 5.94
C ALA A 68 -17.58 -8.94 5.85
N ASP A 69 -17.58 -7.76 6.48
CA ASP A 69 -18.76 -6.91 6.60
C ASP A 69 -18.91 -5.93 5.42
N TRP A 70 -17.97 -5.96 4.47
CA TRP A 70 -17.91 -5.06 3.31
C TRP A 70 -17.90 -3.57 3.67
N LEU A 71 -17.57 -3.23 4.93
CA LEU A 71 -17.66 -1.88 5.48
C LEU A 71 -16.27 -1.24 5.51
N VAL A 72 -16.17 -0.03 4.97
CA VAL A 72 -15.00 0.81 5.16
C VAL A 72 -15.18 1.63 6.43
N GLN A 73 -14.33 1.36 7.43
CA GLN A 73 -14.29 2.18 8.65
C GLN A 73 -13.75 3.58 8.34
N ALA A 74 -14.29 4.59 9.04
CA ALA A 74 -13.89 5.98 8.87
C ALA A 74 -12.77 6.40 9.84
N GLY A 75 -12.15 7.56 9.58
CA GLY A 75 -11.06 8.08 10.41
C GLY A 75 -9.75 7.29 10.20
N SER A 76 -8.97 7.11 11.27
CA SER A 76 -7.71 6.36 11.22
C SER A 76 -7.91 4.88 10.86
N ALA A 77 -9.08 4.31 11.14
CA ALA A 77 -9.45 2.94 10.78
C ALA A 77 -9.64 2.74 9.26
N ALA A 78 -9.61 3.81 8.46
CA ALA A 78 -9.50 3.72 7.02
C ALA A 78 -8.09 3.31 6.57
N ILE A 79 -7.06 3.52 7.39
CA ILE A 79 -5.70 3.04 7.11
C ILE A 79 -5.70 1.52 7.27
N ASP A 80 -5.41 0.81 6.19
CA ASP A 80 -5.36 -0.65 6.19
C ASP A 80 -4.00 -1.14 6.67
N HIS A 81 -2.92 -0.62 6.07
CA HIS A 81 -1.55 -0.95 6.45
C HIS A 81 -0.57 0.13 5.99
N ILE A 82 0.66 0.02 6.50
CA ILE A 82 1.82 0.74 6.01
C ILE A 82 2.79 -0.24 5.35
N SER A 83 3.51 0.23 4.34
CA SER A 83 4.58 -0.53 3.69
C SER A 83 5.92 0.13 3.92
N LEU A 84 6.96 -0.68 4.14
CA LEU A 84 8.34 -0.23 4.30
C LEU A 84 9.17 -0.70 3.12
N ALA A 85 10.05 0.16 2.62
CA ALA A 85 11.04 -0.23 1.62
C ALA A 85 12.23 -0.88 2.33
N CYS A 86 12.55 -2.11 1.94
CA CYS A 86 13.53 -2.95 2.61
C CYS A 86 14.51 -3.58 1.61
N ILE A 87 15.70 -3.94 2.09
CA ILE A 87 16.65 -4.78 1.36
C ILE A 87 16.93 -6.06 2.14
N GLY A 88 17.20 -7.14 1.41
CA GLY A 88 17.50 -8.45 2.00
C GLY A 88 16.25 -9.26 2.37
N PHE A 89 15.34 -9.50 1.42
CA PHE A 89 14.11 -10.28 1.61
C PHE A 89 14.33 -11.60 2.37
N HIS A 90 15.24 -12.45 1.89
CA HIS A 90 15.54 -13.73 2.54
C HIS A 90 16.12 -13.57 3.96
N ALA A 91 16.87 -12.49 4.22
CA ALA A 91 17.38 -12.21 5.56
C ALA A 91 16.26 -11.80 6.54
N PHE A 92 15.24 -11.09 6.07
CA PHE A 92 14.03 -10.83 6.87
C PHE A 92 13.24 -12.12 7.12
N CYS A 93 13.06 -12.98 6.12
CA CYS A 93 12.38 -14.27 6.26
C CYS A 93 13.07 -15.16 7.31
N ALA A 94 14.41 -15.22 7.28
CA ALA A 94 15.20 -15.93 8.28
C ALA A 94 15.03 -15.32 9.67
N ARG A 95 15.08 -13.98 9.79
CA ARG A 95 14.90 -13.27 11.05
C ARG A 95 13.51 -13.49 11.66
N PHE A 96 12.44 -13.50 10.86
CA PHE A 96 11.09 -13.81 11.35
C PHE A 96 10.99 -15.25 11.86
N THR A 97 11.58 -16.20 11.12
CA THR A 97 11.66 -17.60 11.53
C THR A 97 12.42 -17.78 12.84
N GLU A 98 13.58 -17.13 12.99
CA GLU A 98 14.41 -17.16 14.20
C GLU A 98 13.65 -16.67 15.44
N HIS A 99 12.80 -15.66 15.27
CA HIS A 99 11.95 -15.12 16.33
C HIS A 99 10.59 -15.83 16.47
N GLY A 100 10.32 -16.89 15.70
CA GLY A 100 9.04 -17.61 15.74
C GLY A 100 7.84 -16.76 15.31
N LEU A 101 8.05 -15.74 14.48
CA LEU A 101 7.01 -14.83 14.01
C LEU A 101 6.42 -15.30 12.67
N PRO A 102 5.09 -15.32 12.52
CA PRO A 102 4.46 -15.66 11.25
C PRO A 102 4.70 -14.56 10.23
N TRP A 103 4.91 -14.95 8.98
CA TRP A 103 5.02 -14.04 7.85
C TRP A 103 4.38 -14.67 6.61
N ARG A 104 4.09 -13.84 5.61
CA ARG A 104 3.57 -14.27 4.31
C ARG A 104 4.23 -13.48 3.19
N GLU A 105 4.39 -14.13 2.05
CA GLU A 105 4.80 -13.47 0.81
C GLU A 105 3.57 -13.09 0.00
N PHE A 106 3.61 -11.92 -0.65
CA PHE A 106 2.61 -11.52 -1.62
C PHE A 106 3.30 -10.90 -2.84
N LEU A 107 3.54 -11.72 -3.86
CA LEU A 107 4.09 -11.26 -5.12
C LEU A 107 3.00 -10.54 -5.92
N VAL A 108 3.20 -9.24 -6.17
CA VAL A 108 2.25 -8.43 -6.93
C VAL A 108 2.39 -8.75 -8.42
N PRO A 109 1.28 -9.02 -9.14
CA PRO A 109 1.32 -9.31 -10.58
C PRO A 109 2.07 -8.23 -11.37
N GLY A 110 2.97 -8.66 -12.26
CA GLY A 110 3.76 -7.75 -13.11
C GLY A 110 4.90 -7.03 -12.39
N THR A 111 5.28 -7.45 -11.18
CA THR A 111 6.41 -6.91 -10.42
C THR A 111 7.49 -7.97 -10.17
N THR A 112 8.70 -7.53 -9.84
CA THR A 112 9.81 -8.40 -9.44
C THR A 112 10.31 -8.01 -8.05
N LEU A 113 10.74 -9.01 -7.27
CA LEU A 113 11.42 -8.83 -5.98
C LEU A 113 12.90 -8.51 -6.17
#